data_AF-A0A2E3MMP8-F1
#
_entry.id   AF-A0A2E3MMP8-F1
#
_cell.length_a   1.000
_cell.length_b   1.000
_cell.length_c   1.000
_cell.angle_alpha   90.00
_cell.angle_beta   90.00
_cell.angle_gamma   90.00
#
_symmetry.space_group_name_H-M   'P 1'
#
loop_
_entity.id
_entity.type
_entity.pdbx_description
1 polymer ?
#
loop_
_entity_poly.entity_id
_entity_poly.type
_entity_poly.pdbx_seq_one_letter_code
_entity_poly.pdbx_strand_id
1 'polypeptide(L)'
;MGFPCDNLPVLPHGVVSVVCCDLSGNHSHLIYSRDNGKSWIKPAKDRGFQFDPLATYPDACMLEDGNLFVVGCHEGLGKNKYGPAGAEVTAMRFRIKDVNKGESIESLPIGGP
;
A
#
# COMPACT_ATOMS: atom_id res chain seq x y z
N MET A 1 11.16 -8.81 12.05
CA MET A 1 9.71 -9.12 11.99
C MET A 1 9.32 -9.03 10.53
N GLY A 2 8.95 -10.17 9.93
CA GLY A 2 8.41 -10.19 8.58
C GLY A 2 6.97 -9.73 8.62
N PHE A 3 6.61 -8.78 7.77
CA PHE A 3 5.22 -8.62 7.38
C PHE A 3 4.90 -9.80 6.47
N PRO A 4 3.75 -10.49 6.60
CA PRO A 4 3.31 -11.38 5.53
C PRO A 4 3.16 -10.50 4.27
N CYS A 5 4.08 -10.68 3.34
CA CYS A 5 4.14 -9.92 2.10
C CYS A 5 3.40 -10.72 1.03
N ASP A 6 2.27 -10.23 0.57
CA ASP A 6 1.49 -10.95 -0.43
C ASP A 6 1.83 -10.52 -1.87
N ASN A 7 2.48 -9.35 -2.07
CA ASN A 7 2.94 -8.90 -3.39
C ASN A 7 4.16 -7.94 -3.35
N LEU A 8 4.98 -7.95 -4.42
CA LEU A 8 6.20 -7.18 -4.64
C LEU A 8 6.23 -6.51 -6.04
N PRO A 9 5.40 -5.47 -6.32
CA PRO A 9 5.44 -4.80 -7.62
C PRO A 9 6.77 -4.08 -7.86
N VAL A 10 7.33 -4.27 -9.06
CA VAL A 10 8.50 -3.53 -9.55
C VAL A 10 8.02 -2.38 -10.42
N LEU A 11 8.32 -1.16 -9.98
CA LEU A 11 8.04 0.10 -10.66
C LEU A 11 9.23 0.50 -11.57
N PRO A 12 9.06 1.53 -12.42
CA PRO A 12 10.16 2.04 -13.23
C PRO A 12 11.41 2.38 -12.41
N HIS A 13 12.56 2.32 -13.08
CA HIS A 13 13.88 2.61 -12.48
C HIS A 13 14.28 1.69 -11.31
N GLY A 14 13.67 0.50 -11.20
CA GLY A 14 14.06 -0.51 -10.20
C GLY A 14 13.53 -0.23 -8.79
N VAL A 15 12.50 0.63 -8.68
CA VAL A 15 11.80 0.80 -7.39
C VAL A 15 10.96 -0.44 -7.13
N VAL A 16 11.12 -1.06 -5.97
CA VAL A 16 10.33 -2.24 -5.56
C VAL A 16 9.42 -1.80 -4.42
N SER A 17 8.15 -2.15 -4.49
CA SER A 17 7.17 -1.82 -3.45
C SER A 17 6.66 -3.08 -2.75
N VAL A 18 6.22 -2.94 -1.51
CA VAL A 18 5.49 -3.95 -0.75
C VAL A 18 4.27 -3.27 -0.17
N VAL A 19 3.10 -3.88 -0.38
CA VAL A 19 1.90 -3.61 0.40
C VAL A 19 1.70 -4.75 1.38
N CYS A 20 1.38 -4.42 2.62
CA CYS A 20 1.20 -5.43 3.66
C CYS A 20 0.26 -4.93 4.76
N CYS A 21 -0.38 -5.88 5.45
CA CYS A 21 -1.05 -5.59 6.72
C CYS A 21 -0.05 -5.60 7.87
N ASP A 22 -0.29 -4.75 8.86
CA ASP A 22 0.33 -4.94 10.17
C ASP A 22 -0.12 -6.27 10.81
N LEU A 23 0.62 -6.75 11.81
CA LEU A 23 0.31 -7.99 12.52
C LEU A 23 -1.03 -7.93 13.29
N SER A 24 -1.59 -6.73 13.49
CA SER A 24 -2.90 -6.56 14.11
C SER A 24 -4.05 -6.78 13.12
N GLY A 25 -3.74 -6.84 11.82
CA GLY A 25 -4.71 -7.00 10.74
C GLY A 25 -5.61 -5.79 10.54
N ASN A 26 -5.30 -4.65 11.15
CA ASN A 26 -6.19 -3.48 11.09
C ASN A 26 -5.70 -2.41 10.12
N HIS A 27 -4.41 -2.38 9.79
CA HIS A 27 -3.87 -1.32 8.94
C HIS A 27 -3.04 -1.89 7.80
N SER A 28 -3.34 -1.41 6.59
CA SER A 28 -2.48 -1.63 5.44
C SER A 28 -1.44 -0.54 5.31
N HIS A 29 -0.23 -0.96 4.96
CA HIS A 29 0.93 -0.11 4.82
C HIS A 29 1.64 -0.38 3.50
N LEU A 30 2.29 0.66 2.98
CA LEU A 30 3.19 0.60 1.85
C LEU A 30 4.61 0.90 2.33
N ILE A 31 5.56 0.07 1.93
CA ILE A 31 7.00 0.36 2.01
C ILE A 31 7.63 0.16 0.63
N TYR A 32 8.76 0.80 0.36
CA TYR A 32 9.43 0.64 -0.92
C TYR A 32 10.94 0.68 -0.78
N SER A 33 11.62 0.19 -1.81
CA SER A 33 13.06 0.15 -1.95
C SER A 33 13.45 0.76 -3.28
N ARG A 34 14.58 1.48 -3.32
CA ARG A 34 15.19 1.98 -4.55
C ARG A 34 16.47 1.24 -4.92
N ASP A 35 16.86 0.25 -4.11
CA ASP A 35 18.13 -0.48 -4.20
C ASP A 35 17.90 -1.99 -4.36
N ASN A 36 16.85 -2.36 -5.09
CA ASN A 36 16.44 -3.74 -5.37
C ASN A 36 16.19 -4.57 -4.10
N GLY A 37 15.52 -3.97 -3.11
CA GLY A 37 15.09 -4.64 -1.87
C GLY A 37 16.17 -4.74 -0.79
N LYS A 38 17.33 -4.07 -0.94
CA LYS A 38 18.41 -4.12 0.07
C LYS A 38 18.08 -3.25 1.29
N SER A 39 17.46 -2.11 1.08
CA SER A 39 16.94 -1.23 2.13
C SER A 39 15.51 -0.80 1.85
N TRP A 40 14.79 -0.48 2.93
CA TRP A 40 13.35 -0.19 2.89
C TRP A 40 13.06 1.19 3.48
N ILE A 41 12.41 2.02 2.66
CA ILE A 41 11.99 3.38 2.98
C ILE A 41 10.60 3.34 3.59
N LYS A 42 10.48 3.97 4.76
CA LYS A 42 9.26 3.98 5.58
C LYS A 42 9.30 5.12 6.60
N PRO A 43 8.14 5.63 7.06
CA PRO A 43 8.08 6.76 7.98
C PRO A 43 8.51 6.43 9.42
N ALA A 44 8.51 5.16 9.83
CA ALA A 44 9.06 4.76 11.12
C ALA A 44 9.64 3.33 11.10
N LYS A 45 10.39 2.96 12.14
CA LYS A 45 11.03 1.64 12.26
C LYS A 45 10.03 0.48 12.18
N ASP A 46 8.83 0.69 12.68
CA ASP A 46 7.76 -0.30 12.87
C ASP A 46 6.54 -0.06 11.97
N ARG A 47 6.49 1.03 11.19
CA ARG A 47 5.32 1.40 10.38
C ARG A 47 5.70 1.86 8.98
N GLY A 48 4.97 1.37 7.97
CA GLY A 48 5.03 1.87 6.60
C GLY A 48 4.12 3.08 6.38
N PHE A 49 4.03 3.56 5.14
CA PHE A 49 3.08 4.60 4.76
C PHE A 49 1.66 4.01 4.80
N GLN A 50 0.85 4.46 5.74
CA GLN A 50 -0.53 4.00 5.90
C GLN A 50 -1.44 4.69 4.89
N PHE A 51 -2.36 3.94 4.27
CA PHE A 51 -3.24 4.49 3.23
C PHE A 51 -4.73 4.21 3.44
N ASP A 52 -5.09 3.21 4.24
CA ASP A 52 -6.45 3.03 4.76
C ASP A 52 -6.36 2.41 6.16
N PRO A 53 -6.98 3.01 7.19
CA PRO A 53 -6.99 2.42 8.52
C PRO A 53 -7.88 1.17 8.66
N LEU A 54 -8.57 0.71 7.61
CA LEU A 54 -9.42 -0.49 7.67
C LEU A 54 -9.22 -1.45 6.49
N ALA A 55 -8.25 -1.22 5.60
CA ALA A 55 -7.94 -2.16 4.53
C ALA A 55 -7.15 -3.37 5.07
N THR A 56 -7.70 -4.56 4.82
CA THR A 56 -7.12 -5.89 5.07
C THR A 56 -6.83 -6.56 3.74
N TYR A 57 -5.91 -7.53 3.73
CA TYR A 57 -5.52 -8.28 2.52
C TYR A 57 -5.15 -7.40 1.31
N PRO A 58 -4.20 -6.46 1.46
CA PRO A 58 -3.85 -5.57 0.38
C PRO A 58 -3.11 -6.34 -0.72
N ASP A 59 -3.44 -6.00 -1.96
CA ASP A 59 -2.71 -6.45 -3.13
C ASP A 59 -2.44 -5.25 -4.06
N ALA A 60 -1.39 -5.32 -4.87
CA ALA A 60 -0.97 -4.18 -5.69
C ALA A 60 -0.41 -4.59 -7.05
N CYS A 61 -0.59 -3.74 -8.05
CA CYS A 61 0.09 -3.88 -9.33
C CYS A 61 0.59 -2.53 -9.85
N MET A 62 1.59 -2.57 -10.73
CA MET A 62 2.06 -1.39 -11.45
C MET A 62 1.12 -1.14 -12.63
N LEU A 63 0.70 0.12 -12.79
CA LEU A 63 -0.01 0.61 -13.96
C LEU A 63 0.97 1.07 -15.05
N GLU A 64 0.47 1.23 -16.29
CA GLU A 64 1.30 1.61 -17.46
C GLU A 64 2.03 2.95 -17.28
N ASP A 65 1.46 3.85 -16.49
CA ASP A 65 2.00 5.16 -16.16
C ASP A 65 3.08 5.14 -15.04
N GLY A 66 3.45 3.94 -14.58
CA GLY A 66 4.43 3.72 -13.53
C GLY A 66 3.93 3.99 -12.10
N ASN A 67 2.63 4.22 -11.91
CA ASN A 67 2.03 4.37 -10.58
C ASN A 67 1.45 3.03 -10.09
N LEU A 68 1.22 2.93 -8.78
CA LEU A 68 0.65 1.74 -8.15
C LEU A 68 -0.87 1.80 -8.16
N PHE A 69 -1.50 0.70 -8.53
CA PHE A 69 -2.89 0.41 -8.19
C PHE A 69 -2.90 -0.59 -7.04
N VAL A 70 -3.60 -0.25 -5.97
CA VAL A 70 -3.67 -1.05 -4.74
C VAL A 70 -5.13 -1.34 -4.45
N VAL A 71 -5.43 -2.60 -4.17
CA VAL A 71 -6.75 -3.05 -3.73
C VAL A 71 -6.66 -3.63 -2.33
N GLY A 72 -7.75 -3.59 -1.58
CA GLY A 72 -7.83 -4.22 -0.27
C GLY A 72 -9.28 -4.33 0.19
N CYS A 73 -9.50 -5.08 1.26
CA CYS A 73 -10.81 -5.26 1.86
C CYS A 73 -10.98 -4.33 3.06
N HIS A 74 -11.89 -3.37 2.95
CA HIS A 74 -12.38 -2.63 4.10
C HIS A 74 -13.33 -3.53 4.91
N GLU A 75 -12.77 -4.18 5.93
CA GLU A 75 -13.51 -5.02 6.87
C GLU A 75 -13.78 -4.21 8.14
N GLY A 76 -15.06 -3.90 8.39
CA GLY A 76 -15.43 -3.08 9.53
C GLY A 76 -15.47 -3.83 10.86
N LEU A 77 -15.37 -5.17 10.85
CA LEU A 77 -15.56 -6.05 12.02
C LEU A 77 -16.66 -5.53 12.98
N GLY A 78 -17.85 -5.19 12.46
CA GLY A 78 -18.94 -4.59 13.24
C GLY A 78 -19.14 -3.07 13.12
N LYS A 79 -18.23 -2.34 12.46
CA LYS A 79 -18.23 -0.87 12.39
C LYS A 79 -18.52 -0.27 11.01
N ASN A 80 -18.59 -1.08 9.95
CA ASN A 80 -18.95 -0.56 8.63
C ASN A 80 -20.48 -0.62 8.39
N LYS A 81 -20.93 0.14 7.39
CA LYS A 81 -22.37 0.27 7.05
C LYS A 81 -23.00 -1.02 6.50
N TYR A 82 -22.22 -2.07 6.26
CA TYR A 82 -22.65 -3.33 5.66
C TYR A 82 -22.88 -4.44 6.70
N GLY A 83 -22.72 -4.13 8.00
CA GLY A 83 -23.04 -5.04 9.11
C GLY A 83 -21.81 -5.75 9.70
N PRO A 84 -22.00 -6.68 10.65
CA PRO A 84 -20.91 -7.28 11.43
C PRO A 84 -19.92 -8.12 10.62
N ALA A 85 -20.38 -8.72 9.52
CA ALA A 85 -19.55 -9.43 8.54
C ALA A 85 -19.45 -8.67 7.21
N GLY A 86 -19.81 -7.37 7.22
CA GLY A 86 -19.75 -6.54 6.03
C GLY A 86 -18.31 -6.31 5.61
N ALA A 87 -18.05 -6.36 4.31
CA ALA A 87 -16.78 -6.01 3.70
C ALA A 87 -17.03 -5.21 2.43
N GLU A 88 -16.12 -4.30 2.11
CA GLU A 88 -16.10 -3.56 0.85
C GLU A 88 -14.70 -3.64 0.25
N VAL A 89 -14.60 -4.04 -1.01
CA VAL A 89 -13.31 -3.98 -1.72
C VAL A 89 -13.08 -2.53 -2.12
N THR A 90 -12.03 -1.94 -1.56
CA THR A 90 -11.59 -0.59 -1.90
C THR A 90 -10.39 -0.67 -2.83
N ALA A 91 -10.26 0.35 -3.67
CA ALA A 91 -9.13 0.51 -4.56
C ALA A 91 -8.56 1.91 -4.39
N MET A 92 -7.24 2.01 -4.53
CA MET A 92 -6.48 3.24 -4.37
C MET A 92 -5.39 3.27 -5.42
N ARG A 93 -4.95 4.48 -5.79
CA ARG A 93 -3.81 4.66 -6.70
C ARG A 93 -2.75 5.49 -6.00
N PHE A 94 -1.49 5.06 -6.06
CA PHE A 94 -0.38 5.75 -5.40
C PHE A 94 0.76 6.05 -6.35
N ARG A 95 1.38 7.20 -6.14
CA ARG A 95 2.70 7.54 -6.66
C ARG A 95 3.72 7.49 -5.55
N ILE A 96 4.85 6.82 -5.80
CA ILE A 96 6.06 6.99 -4.98
C ILE A 96 6.74 8.27 -5.47
N LYS A 97 6.92 9.26 -4.58
CA LYS A 97 7.52 10.54 -4.99
C LYS A 97 8.98 10.39 -5.38
N ASP A 98 9.45 11.32 -6.20
CA ASP A 98 10.87 11.44 -6.54
C ASP A 98 11.70 11.78 -5.29
N VAL A 99 12.92 11.25 -5.21
CA VAL A 99 13.86 11.46 -4.10
C VAL A 99 14.10 12.95 -3.82
N ASN A 100 14.11 13.79 -4.86
CA ASN A 100 14.35 15.23 -4.74
C ASN A 100 13.19 15.99 -4.09
N LYS A 101 12.02 15.36 -3.97
CA LYS A 101 10.82 15.93 -3.33
C LYS A 101 10.56 15.37 -1.93
N GLY A 102 11.50 14.58 -1.41
CA GLY A 102 11.40 13.90 -0.13
C GLY A 102 10.69 12.55 -0.22
N GLU A 103 11.15 11.60 0.60
CA GLU A 103 10.64 10.23 0.61
C GLU A 103 9.21 10.17 1.15
N SER A 104 8.24 9.94 0.25
CA SER A 104 6.83 9.85 0.59
C SER A 104 6.03 9.16 -0.51
N ILE A 105 4.78 8.83 -0.19
CA ILE A 105 3.77 8.44 -1.18
C ILE A 105 2.75 9.55 -1.37
N GLU A 106 2.12 9.58 -2.54
CA GLU A 106 1.04 10.48 -2.90
C GLU A 106 -0.16 9.66 -3.38
N SER A 107 -1.34 9.93 -2.81
CA SER A 107 -2.59 9.35 -3.29
C SER A 107 -3.04 10.06 -4.57
N LEU A 108 -3.44 9.29 -5.57
CA LEU A 108 -3.91 9.76 -6.86
C LEU A 108 -5.39 9.36 -7.07
N PRO A 109 -6.14 10.09 -7.92
CA PRO A 109 -7.45 9.64 -8.37
C PRO A 109 -7.39 8.27 -9.05
N ILE A 110 -8.37 7.40 -8.79
CA ILE A 110 -8.46 6.08 -9.43
C ILE A 110 -8.62 6.19 -10.95
N GLY A 111 -9.37 7.18 -11.42
CA GLY A 111 -9.58 7.44 -12.85
C GLY A 111 -8.54 8.37 -13.46
N GLY A 112 -8.27 8.18 -14.76
CA GLY A 112 -7.47 9.09 -15.60
C GLY A 112 -6.09 8.55 -15.99
N PRO A 113 -5.41 9.19 -16.98
CA PRO A 113 -4.01 8.86 -17.29
C PRO A 113 -3.11 9.02 -16.07
#